data_AF-A0A2I4FPH6-F1
#
_entry.id   AF-A0A2I4FPH6-F1
#
_cell.length_a   1.000
_cell.length_b   1.000
_cell.length_c   1.000
_cell.angle_alpha   90.00
_cell.angle_beta   90.00
_cell.angle_gamma   90.00
#
_symmetry.space_group_name_H-M   'P 1'
#
loop_
_entity.id
_entity.type
_entity.pdbx_description
1 polymer ?
#
loop_
_entity_poly.entity_id
_entity_poly.type
_entity_poly.pdbx_seq_one_letter_code
_entity_poly.pdbx_strand_id
1 'polypeptide(L)'
;MGIGIVIRDEMGEALTACCDQKEHVQHPATAECMALWKAMEISRDLGFHRVVFEGDAQNIVRAINEDNTDYPSYGSIIHDAKKMLQQQQGWKVQYAHRTSNEVAHKLAKQALCLESEFIWMDVMPTFISDRIDMEKQCIDNITQS
;
A
#
# COMPACT_ATOMS: atom_id res chain seq x y z
N MET A 1 1.14 14.62 5.30
CA MET A 1 1.69 13.78 4.21
C MET A 1 0.54 13.06 3.53
N GLY A 2 0.61 12.79 2.23
CA GLY A 2 -0.40 11.99 1.55
C GLY A 2 -0.01 10.52 1.56
N ILE A 3 -1.01 9.63 1.61
CA ILE A 3 -0.86 8.20 1.38
C ILE A 3 -1.65 7.82 0.13
N GLY A 4 -1.16 6.82 -0.58
CA GLY A 4 -1.77 6.30 -1.80
C GLY A 4 -1.69 4.78 -1.81
N ILE A 5 -2.79 4.14 -2.21
CA ILE A 5 -2.92 2.67 -2.21
C ILE A 5 -3.61 2.27 -3.49
N VAL A 6 -3.11 1.24 -4.15
CA VAL A 6 -3.79 0.58 -5.26
C VAL A 6 -3.85 -0.92 -4.96
N ILE A 7 -5.04 -1.49 -5.07
CA ILE A 7 -5.27 -2.93 -4.94
C ILE A 7 -5.54 -3.46 -6.34
N ARG A 8 -4.88 -4.57 -6.67
CA ARG A 8 -4.98 -5.24 -7.96
C ARG A 8 -5.39 -6.69 -7.81
N ASP A 9 -6.00 -7.24 -8.84
CA ASP A 9 -6.17 -8.69 -8.98
C ASP A 9 -4.89 -9.37 -9.47
N GLU A 10 -4.93 -10.69 -9.61
CA GLU A 10 -3.82 -11.49 -10.12
C GLU A 10 -3.40 -11.19 -11.57
N MET A 11 -4.25 -10.51 -12.36
CA MET A 11 -3.95 -10.08 -13.72
C MET A 11 -3.36 -8.66 -13.74
N GLY A 12 -3.18 -8.04 -12.57
CA GLY A 12 -2.71 -6.66 -12.44
C GLY A 12 -3.79 -5.61 -12.70
N GLU A 13 -5.05 -6.00 -12.87
CA GLU A 13 -6.18 -5.08 -13.01
C GLU A 13 -6.45 -4.36 -11.69
N ALA A 14 -6.56 -3.04 -11.73
CA ALA A 14 -6.80 -2.24 -10.54
C ALA A 14 -8.27 -2.36 -10.11
N LEU A 15 -8.49 -2.95 -8.93
CA LEU A 15 -9.82 -3.15 -8.33
C LEU A 15 -10.22 -1.98 -7.44
N THR A 16 -9.25 -1.41 -6.72
CA THR A 16 -9.49 -0.34 -5.74
C THR A 16 -8.31 0.61 -5.73
N ALA A 17 -8.58 1.90 -5.65
CA ALA A 17 -7.58 2.92 -5.39
C ALA A 17 -8.00 3.77 -4.20
N CYS A 18 -7.05 4.18 -3.38
CA CYS A 18 -7.29 5.07 -2.26
C CYS A 18 -6.23 6.16 -2.22
N CYS A 19 -6.65 7.38 -1.91
CA CYS A 19 -5.77 8.45 -1.53
C CYS A 19 -6.31 9.13 -0.28
N ASP A 20 -5.43 9.43 0.66
CA ASP A 20 -5.82 10.05 1.93
C ASP A 20 -4.73 10.99 2.44
N GLN A 21 -5.15 12.13 3.00
CA GLN A 21 -4.25 13.13 3.56
C GLN A 21 -4.11 12.88 5.07
N LYS A 22 -2.90 12.54 5.50
CA LYS A 22 -2.58 12.40 6.93
C LYS A 22 -2.04 13.71 7.49
N GLU A 23 -2.84 14.37 8.29
CA GLU A 23 -2.45 15.54 9.07
C GLU A 23 -1.36 15.18 10.09
N HIS A 24 -0.52 16.16 10.44
CA HIS A 24 0.53 16.04 11.46
C HIS A 24 1.59 14.93 11.25
N VAL A 25 1.58 14.22 10.12
CA VAL A 25 2.64 13.28 9.76
C VAL A 25 3.78 14.02 9.08
N GLN A 26 4.96 14.02 9.71
CA GLN A 26 6.17 14.70 9.20
C GLN A 26 7.20 13.73 8.60
N HIS A 27 7.14 12.44 8.94
CA HIS A 27 8.12 11.46 8.50
C HIS A 27 7.56 10.55 7.41
N PRO A 28 8.26 10.38 6.26
CA PRO A 28 7.86 9.48 5.20
C PRO A 28 7.63 8.05 5.69
N ALA A 29 8.51 7.52 6.55
CA ALA A 29 8.36 6.18 7.12
C ALA A 29 7.04 6.00 7.89
N THR A 30 6.57 7.03 8.60
CA THR A 30 5.28 6.99 9.29
C THR A 30 4.13 6.97 8.28
N ALA A 31 4.21 7.78 7.21
CA ALA A 31 3.20 7.79 6.14
C ALA A 31 3.11 6.42 5.44
N GLU A 32 4.25 5.79 5.14
CA GLU A 32 4.31 4.46 4.52
C GLU A 32 3.73 3.38 5.43
N CYS A 33 4.01 3.45 6.74
CA CYS A 33 3.40 2.55 7.71
C CYS A 33 1.87 2.73 7.80
N MET A 34 1.38 3.98 7.77
CA MET A 34 -0.05 4.28 7.73
C MET A 34 -0.71 3.83 6.42
N ALA A 35 -0.02 3.97 5.28
CA ALA A 35 -0.49 3.50 3.98
C ALA A 35 -0.68 1.98 4.01
N LEU A 36 0.29 1.25 4.53
CA LEU A 36 0.21 -0.19 4.70
C LEU A 36 -0.95 -0.61 5.63
N TRP A 37 -1.06 0.02 6.80
CA TRP A 37 -2.16 -0.27 7.72
C TRP A 37 -3.52 -0.05 7.06
N LYS A 38 -3.69 1.08 6.36
CA LYS A 38 -4.93 1.39 5.65
C LYS A 38 -5.20 0.39 4.52
N ALA A 39 -4.17 -0.03 3.77
CA ALA A 39 -4.33 -1.04 2.72
C ALA A 39 -4.81 -2.38 3.29
N MET A 40 -4.30 -2.75 4.47
CA MET A 40 -4.76 -3.93 5.18
C MET A 40 -6.20 -3.80 5.67
N GLU A 41 -6.60 -2.65 6.23
CA GLU A 41 -7.99 -2.40 6.61
C GLU A 41 -8.94 -2.53 5.41
N ILE A 42 -8.63 -1.89 4.29
CA ILE A 42 -9.42 -1.98 3.06
C ILE A 42 -9.50 -3.45 2.59
N SER A 43 -8.37 -4.18 2.61
CA SER A 43 -8.35 -5.58 2.19
C SER A 43 -9.20 -6.48 3.07
N ARG A 44 -9.21 -6.25 4.39
CA ARG A 44 -10.09 -6.96 5.33
C ARG A 44 -11.55 -6.65 5.03
N ASP A 45 -11.88 -5.37 4.86
CA ASP A 45 -13.25 -4.90 4.70
C ASP A 45 -13.85 -5.37 3.34
N LEU A 46 -13.00 -5.54 2.31
CA LEU A 46 -13.36 -6.16 1.04
C LEU A 46 -13.38 -7.70 1.07
N GLY A 47 -13.00 -8.33 2.18
CA GLY A 47 -13.02 -9.78 2.34
C GLY A 47 -11.91 -10.51 1.56
N PHE A 48 -10.77 -9.87 1.31
CA PHE A 48 -9.64 -10.51 0.65
C PHE A 48 -8.83 -11.39 1.61
N HIS A 49 -8.69 -12.66 1.27
CA HIS A 49 -8.02 -13.66 2.12
C HIS A 49 -6.58 -13.97 1.69
N ARG A 50 -6.21 -13.65 0.44
CA ARG A 50 -4.87 -13.83 -0.11
C ARG A 50 -4.39 -12.51 -0.69
N VAL A 51 -3.46 -11.85 0.00
CA VAL A 51 -3.03 -10.49 -0.35
C VAL A 51 -1.53 -10.39 -0.18
N VAL A 52 -0.87 -9.76 -1.15
CA VAL A 52 0.54 -9.35 -1.05
C VAL A 52 0.56 -7.83 -0.99
N PHE A 53 0.94 -7.29 0.16
CA PHE A 53 1.13 -5.85 0.34
C PHE A 53 2.55 -5.48 -0.07
N GLU A 54 2.65 -4.53 -0.99
CA GLU A 54 3.91 -4.07 -1.56
C GLU A 54 4.14 -2.60 -1.21
N GLY A 55 5.36 -2.26 -0.81
CA GLY A 55 5.74 -0.88 -0.51
C GLY A 55 7.24 -0.64 -0.68
N ASP A 56 7.65 0.61 -0.89
CA ASP A 56 9.04 0.99 -1.15
C ASP A 56 9.83 1.38 0.13
N ALA A 57 9.18 1.30 1.29
CA ALA A 57 9.79 1.54 2.59
C ALA A 57 10.42 0.26 3.16
N GLN A 58 11.65 -0.06 2.73
CA GLN A 58 12.35 -1.28 3.16
C GLN A 58 12.45 -1.43 4.69
N ASN A 59 12.59 -0.32 5.42
CA ASN A 59 12.60 -0.34 6.89
C ASN A 59 11.28 -0.80 7.48
N ILE A 60 10.14 -0.40 6.90
CA ILE A 60 8.80 -0.82 7.34
C ILE A 60 8.57 -2.30 7.00
N VAL A 61 8.96 -2.73 5.80
CA VAL A 61 8.88 -4.15 5.40
C VAL A 61 9.70 -5.04 6.34
N ARG A 62 10.92 -4.63 6.71
CA ARG A 62 11.73 -5.36 7.69
C ARG A 62 11.11 -5.36 9.08
N ALA A 63 10.65 -4.20 9.55
CA ALA A 63 10.00 -4.05 10.85
C ALA A 63 8.84 -5.03 11.07
N ILE A 64 8.08 -5.29 10.01
CA ILE A 64 6.91 -6.17 10.04
C ILE A 64 7.28 -7.64 9.99
N ASN A 65 8.29 -7.99 9.19
CA ASN A 65 8.67 -9.39 8.97
C ASN A 65 9.67 -9.92 10.02
N GLU A 66 10.38 -9.04 10.73
CA GLU A 66 11.37 -9.41 11.74
C GLU A 66 10.82 -9.22 13.16
N ASP A 67 11.16 -10.10 14.10
CA ASP A 67 10.66 -10.04 15.48
C ASP A 67 11.27 -8.90 16.33
N ASN A 68 12.27 -8.18 15.80
CA ASN A 68 13.25 -7.51 16.63
C ASN A 68 13.48 -6.04 16.22
N THR A 69 12.54 -5.15 16.55
CA THR A 69 12.74 -3.72 16.26
C THR A 69 12.05 -2.76 17.24
N ASP A 70 12.85 -1.97 17.94
CA ASP A 70 12.44 -0.76 18.66
C ASP A 70 12.22 0.38 17.66
N TYR A 71 10.97 0.61 17.24
CA TYR A 71 10.60 1.81 16.45
C TYR A 71 9.62 2.69 17.21
N PRO A 72 10.09 3.72 17.94
CA PRO A 72 9.22 4.53 18.80
C PRO A 72 8.12 5.29 18.05
N SER A 73 8.37 5.71 16.81
CA SER A 73 7.48 6.62 16.06
C SER A 73 6.35 5.93 15.29
N TYR A 74 6.43 4.63 15.05
CA TYR A 74 5.41 3.85 14.34
C TYR A 74 5.24 2.43 14.91
N GLY A 75 5.82 2.14 16.07
CA GLY A 75 5.84 0.80 16.68
C GLY A 75 4.44 0.27 17.02
N SER A 76 3.50 1.13 17.39
CA SER A 76 2.10 0.72 17.61
C SER A 76 1.45 0.20 16.33
N ILE A 77 1.60 0.93 15.21
CA ILE A 77 1.05 0.53 13.92
C ILE A 77 1.70 -0.78 13.44
N ILE A 78 3.02 -0.92 13.59
CA ILE A 78 3.73 -2.17 13.25
C ILE A 78 3.22 -3.35 14.09
N HIS A 79 3.02 -3.15 15.39
CA HIS A 79 2.50 -4.18 16.28
C HIS A 79 1.11 -4.65 15.86
N ASP A 80 0.21 -3.71 15.55
CA ASP A 80 -1.14 -4.06 15.10
C ASP A 80 -1.13 -4.70 13.72
N ALA A 81 -0.27 -4.23 12.79
CA ALA A 81 -0.08 -4.85 11.48
C ALA A 81 0.39 -6.31 11.60
N LYS A 82 1.37 -6.58 12.48
CA LYS A 82 1.85 -7.94 12.77
C LYS A 82 0.73 -8.84 13.29
N LYS A 83 -0.09 -8.36 14.22
CA LYS A 83 -1.24 -9.13 14.72
C LYS A 83 -2.24 -9.46 13.62
N MET A 84 -2.52 -8.51 12.73
CA MET A 84 -3.46 -8.76 11.63
C MET A 84 -2.90 -9.76 10.62
N LEU A 85 -1.60 -9.73 10.33
CA LEU A 85 -0.93 -10.77 9.52
C LEU A 85 -1.01 -12.16 10.16
N GLN A 86 -0.86 -12.26 11.48
CA GLN A 86 -1.01 -13.53 12.21
C GLN A 86 -2.44 -14.08 12.12
N GLN A 87 -3.45 -13.20 12.08
CA GLN A 87 -4.86 -13.58 11.93
C GLN A 87 -5.21 -13.97 10.49
N GLN A 88 -4.57 -13.34 9.50
CA GLN A 88 -4.81 -13.53 8.07
C GLN A 88 -3.67 -14.32 7.41
N GLN A 89 -3.66 -15.65 7.55
CA GLN A 89 -2.54 -16.51 7.10
C GLN A 89 -2.18 -16.38 5.60
N GLY A 90 -3.09 -15.90 4.76
CA GLY A 90 -2.84 -15.68 3.34
C GLY A 90 -2.23 -14.30 3.02
N TRP A 91 -1.96 -13.47 4.02
CA TRP A 91 -1.42 -12.13 3.83
C TRP A 91 0.10 -12.09 4.00
N LYS A 92 0.77 -11.32 3.14
CA LYS A 92 2.23 -11.13 3.16
C LYS A 92 2.58 -9.67 2.89
N VAL A 93 3.72 -9.22 3.43
CA VAL A 93 4.26 -7.88 3.16
C VAL A 93 5.65 -8.02 2.54
N GLN A 94 5.88 -7.38 1.40
CA GLN A 94 7.16 -7.43 0.69
C GLN A 94 7.61 -6.06 0.18
N TYR A 95 8.91 -5.96 -0.07
CA TYR A 95 9.50 -4.74 -0.62
C TYR A 95 9.28 -4.71 -2.14
N ALA A 96 8.80 -3.57 -2.63
CA ALA A 96 8.77 -3.25 -4.05
C ALA A 96 9.68 -2.07 -4.34
N HIS A 97 10.34 -2.10 -5.49
CA HIS A 97 11.10 -0.94 -5.95
C HIS A 97 10.15 0.23 -6.22
N ARG A 98 10.60 1.44 -5.91
CA ARG A 98 9.81 2.67 -6.11
C ARG A 98 9.27 2.83 -7.53
N THR A 99 10.05 2.39 -8.54
CA THR A 99 9.65 2.42 -9.95
C THR A 99 8.46 1.53 -10.28
N SER A 100 8.15 0.56 -9.40
CA SER A 100 6.99 -0.34 -9.48
C SER A 100 5.84 0.13 -8.59
N ASN A 101 5.98 1.27 -7.90
CA ASN A 101 4.99 1.84 -6.97
C ASN A 101 4.59 3.28 -7.35
N GLU A 102 4.68 3.62 -8.64
CA GLU A 102 4.39 4.96 -9.17
C GLU A 102 2.89 5.29 -9.11
N VAL A 103 2.00 4.31 -9.26
CA VAL A 103 0.55 4.51 -9.09
C VAL A 103 0.23 4.97 -7.67
N ALA A 104 0.75 4.26 -6.65
CA ALA A 104 0.56 4.65 -5.24
C ALA A 104 1.19 6.02 -4.95
N HIS A 105 2.37 6.31 -5.51
CA HIS A 105 3.02 7.61 -5.37
C HIS A 105 2.20 8.75 -6.00
N LYS A 106 1.58 8.53 -7.17
CA LYS A 106 0.64 9.49 -7.77
C LYS A 106 -0.57 9.73 -6.89
N LEU A 107 -1.17 8.68 -6.33
CA LEU A 107 -2.28 8.77 -5.39
C LEU A 107 -1.90 9.57 -4.14
N ALA A 108 -0.73 9.28 -3.55
CA ALA A 108 -0.20 10.01 -2.39
C ALA A 108 0.02 11.50 -2.69
N LYS A 109 0.49 11.85 -3.89
CA LYS A 109 0.59 13.26 -4.32
C LYS A 109 -0.79 13.90 -4.48
N GLN A 110 -1.73 13.19 -5.09
CA GLN A 110 -3.09 13.70 -5.28
C GLN A 110 -3.79 13.97 -3.94
N ALA A 111 -3.56 13.12 -2.93
CA ALA A 111 -4.09 13.31 -1.58
C ALA A 111 -3.72 14.68 -0.99
N LEU A 112 -2.58 15.28 -1.35
CA LEU A 112 -2.18 16.59 -0.84
C LEU A 112 -3.06 17.74 -1.34
N CYS A 113 -3.79 17.53 -2.44
CA CYS A 113 -4.74 18.48 -3.00
C CYS A 113 -6.17 18.22 -2.53
N LEU A 114 -6.39 17.22 -1.68
CA LEU A 114 -7.70 16.80 -1.21
C LEU A 114 -7.79 17.04 0.30
N GLU A 115 -8.97 17.42 0.78
CA GLU A 115 -9.25 17.67 2.19
C GLU A 115 -9.82 16.42 2.91
N SER A 116 -10.03 15.33 2.18
CA SER A 116 -10.65 14.10 2.69
C SER A 116 -10.12 12.87 1.98
N GLU A 117 -10.35 11.72 2.61
CA GLU A 117 -10.11 10.40 2.03
C GLU A 117 -11.03 10.15 0.84
N PHE A 118 -10.45 9.62 -0.24
CA PHE A 118 -11.20 9.11 -1.38
C PHE A 118 -10.81 7.67 -1.66
N ILE A 119 -11.83 6.82 -1.82
CA ILE A 119 -11.70 5.43 -2.24
C ILE A 119 -12.51 5.23 -3.51
N TRP A 120 -11.84 4.78 -4.57
CA TRP A 120 -12.46 4.36 -5.82
C TRP A 120 -12.57 2.84 -5.83
N MET A 121 -13.75 2.33 -6.18
CA MET A 121 -14.03 0.90 -6.38
C MET A 121 -14.58 0.72 -7.79
N ASP A 122 -14.14 -0.32 -8.49
CA ASP A 122 -14.50 -0.72 -9.87
C ASP A 122 -14.11 0.27 -10.97
N VAL A 123 -14.21 1.59 -10.74
CA VAL A 123 -13.89 2.63 -11.72
C VAL A 123 -12.74 3.49 -11.20
N MET A 124 -11.55 3.25 -11.76
CA MET A 124 -10.34 3.99 -11.39
C MET A 124 -10.34 5.41 -11.96
N PRO A 125 -9.78 6.39 -11.23
CA PRO A 125 -9.72 7.75 -11.72
C PRO A 125 -8.73 7.88 -12.89
N THR A 126 -9.06 8.72 -13.86
CA THR A 126 -8.30 8.82 -15.13
C THR A 126 -6.84 9.27 -14.96
N PHE A 127 -6.52 9.99 -13.87
CA PHE A 127 -5.15 10.49 -13.64
C PHE A 127 -4.12 9.40 -13.29
N ILE A 128 -4.58 8.19 -12.94
CA ILE A 128 -3.71 7.03 -12.71
C ILE A 128 -3.73 6.00 -13.86
N SER A 129 -4.63 6.12 -14.83
CA SER A 129 -4.79 5.14 -15.93
C SER A 129 -3.48 4.86 -16.66
N ASP A 130 -2.76 5.90 -17.10
CA ASP A 130 -1.49 5.75 -17.82
C ASP A 130 -0.42 4.98 -17.03
N ARG A 131 -0.47 5.00 -15.69
CA ARG A 131 0.52 4.31 -14.85
C ARG A 131 0.08 2.89 -14.50
N ILE A 132 -1.23 2.66 -14.38
CA ILE A 132 -1.78 1.31 -14.22
C ILE A 132 -1.29 0.43 -15.37
N ASP A 133 -1.40 0.91 -16.60
CA ASP A 133 -1.02 0.12 -17.79
C ASP A 133 0.49 -0.13 -17.88
N MET A 134 1.33 0.83 -17.46
CA MET A 134 2.78 0.66 -17.44
C MET A 134 3.25 -0.31 -16.36
N GLU A 135 2.62 -0.29 -15.17
CA GLU A 135 2.99 -1.20 -14.08
C GLU A 135 2.54 -2.64 -14.36
N LYS A 136 1.40 -2.86 -15.03
CA LYS A 136 0.96 -4.18 -15.50
C LYS A 136 2.02 -4.88 -16.35
N GLN A 137 2.61 -4.16 -17.31
CA GLN A 137 3.63 -4.70 -18.22
C GLN A 137 4.93 -5.12 -17.49
N CYS A 138 5.21 -4.59 -16.31
CA CYS A 138 6.38 -4.98 -15.51
C CYS A 138 6.14 -6.31 -14.75
N ILE A 139 4.89 -6.61 -14.36
CA ILE A 139 4.53 -7.83 -13.61
C ILE A 139 4.61 -9.07 -14.51
N ASP A 140 4.13 -8.96 -15.76
CA ASP A 140 4.19 -10.05 -16.75
C ASP A 140 5.63 -10.50 -17.07
N ASN A 141 6.60 -9.58 -16.96
CA ASN A 141 8.01 -9.87 -17.21
C ASN A 141 8.71 -10.57 -16.03
N ILE A 142 8.13 -10.55 -14.82
CA ILE A 142 8.68 -11.23 -13.64
C ILE A 142 8.13 -12.66 -13.52
N THR A 143 6.94 -12.92 -14.07
CA THR A 143 6.33 -14.27 -14.03
C THR A 143 6.79 -15.21 -15.15
N GLN A 144 7.55 -14.72 -16.13
CA GLN A 144 8.11 -15.51 -17.24
C GLN A 144 9.61 -15.86 -17.11
N SER A 145 10.23 -15.56 -15.98
CA SER A 145 11.66 -15.84 -15.68
C SER A 145 11.82 -16.72 -14.46
#